data_AF-A0A3P7IBH4-F1
#
_entry.id   AF-A0A3P7IBH4-F1
#
_cell.length_a   1.000
_cell.length_b   1.000
_cell.length_c   1.000
_cell.angle_alpha   90.00
_cell.angle_beta   90.00
_cell.angle_gamma   90.00
#
_symmetry.space_group_name_H-M   'P 1'
#
loop_
_entity.id
_entity.type
_entity.pdbx_description
1 polymer ?
#
loop_
_entity_poly.entity_id
_entity_poly.type
_entity_poly.pdbx_seq_one_letter_code
_entity_poly.pdbx_strand_id
1 'polypeptide(L)'
;MISPSNPGFEKYNLSRRGYKWDVPIWYKAGNGTLNFEWLRRDEPLLINVDRSGPVVINGDRRGYFRQNYDSAGWNRIIKQLKEDHKVFDYRTRYVLLSDAFAAAIIDQLDYATLFELLEYTPSEKVRTRLELQLL
;
A
#
# COMPACT_ATOMS: atom_id res chain seq x y z
N MET A 1 12.81 -2.45 1.95
CA MET A 1 12.84 -3.63 2.84
C MET A 1 13.35 -3.15 4.18
N ILE A 2 12.53 -3.20 5.23
CA ILE A 2 12.93 -2.75 6.57
C ILE A 2 13.80 -3.85 7.17
N SER A 3 15.02 -3.49 7.58
CA SER A 3 15.94 -4.43 8.21
C SER A 3 15.39 -4.84 9.58
N PRO A 4 15.41 -6.13 9.96
CA PRO A 4 14.93 -6.62 11.25
C PRO A 4 15.65 -6.01 12.49
N SER A 5 16.73 -5.27 12.28
CA SER A 5 17.64 -4.76 13.32
C SER A 5 17.42 -3.30 13.74
N ASN A 6 16.31 -2.65 13.34
CA ASN A 6 16.06 -1.27 13.77
C ASN A 6 15.54 -1.27 15.25
N PRO A 7 16.20 -0.57 16.20
CA PRO A 7 15.97 -0.73 17.64
C PRO A 7 14.55 -0.40 18.12
N GLY A 8 13.77 0.36 17.35
CA GLY A 8 12.37 0.69 17.67
C GLY A 8 11.36 -0.43 17.43
N PHE A 9 11.77 -1.57 16.83
CA PHE A 9 10.84 -2.58 16.33
C PHE A 9 10.90 -3.94 17.04
N GLU A 10 11.69 -4.07 18.10
CA GLU A 10 11.73 -5.30 18.91
C GLU A 10 10.34 -5.67 19.47
N LYS A 11 9.54 -4.68 19.87
CA LYS A 11 8.19 -4.89 20.43
C LYS A 11 7.18 -5.48 19.43
N TYR A 12 7.41 -5.31 18.12
CA TYR A 12 6.56 -5.84 17.05
C TYR A 12 7.17 -7.08 16.38
N ASN A 13 8.36 -7.50 16.81
CA ASN A 13 9.01 -8.71 16.35
C ASN A 13 8.43 -9.94 17.09
N LEU A 14 7.11 -10.15 16.96
CA LEU A 14 6.39 -11.25 17.62
C LEU A 14 6.65 -12.62 16.97
N SER A 15 7.56 -12.71 16.01
CA SER A 15 7.92 -13.95 15.36
C SER A 15 8.98 -14.71 16.17
N ARG A 16 8.59 -15.28 17.31
CA ARG A 16 9.39 -16.33 17.99
C ARG A 16 9.64 -17.58 17.13
N ARG A 17 9.07 -17.65 15.91
CA ARG A 17 9.04 -18.85 15.03
C ARG A 17 9.52 -18.63 13.58
N GLY A 18 10.01 -17.45 13.21
CA GLY A 18 10.63 -17.20 11.90
C GLY A 18 9.73 -17.44 10.68
N TYR A 19 8.45 -17.08 10.75
CA TYR A 19 7.53 -17.32 9.64
C TYR A 19 7.93 -16.53 8.39
N LYS A 20 8.05 -17.24 7.26
CA LYS A 20 8.32 -16.67 5.93
C LYS A 20 7.34 -17.28 4.93
N TRP A 21 6.88 -16.47 3.98
CA TRP A 21 5.95 -16.89 2.94
C TRP A 21 6.46 -16.46 1.57
N ASP A 22 6.23 -17.30 0.56
CA ASP A 22 6.25 -16.84 -0.82
C ASP A 22 4.95 -16.06 -1.04
N VAL A 23 5.06 -14.80 -1.45
CA VAL A 23 3.91 -13.89 -1.55
C VAL A 23 3.72 -13.50 -3.01
N PRO A 24 2.52 -13.74 -3.59
CA PRO A 24 2.19 -13.21 -4.90
C PRO A 24 1.94 -11.70 -4.80
N ILE A 25 2.70 -10.91 -5.55
CA ILE A 25 2.66 -9.45 -5.54
C ILE A 25 2.04 -8.96 -6.85
N TRP A 26 0.96 -8.20 -6.74
CA TRP A 26 0.43 -7.40 -7.83
C TRP A 26 0.80 -5.95 -7.61
N TYR A 27 1.31 -5.25 -8.62
CA TYR A 27 1.70 -3.84 -8.47
C TYR A 27 1.39 -3.03 -9.72
N LYS A 28 1.23 -1.72 -9.52
CA LYS A 28 0.93 -0.74 -10.57
C LYS A 28 1.77 0.51 -10.35
N ALA A 29 2.40 1.01 -11.41
CA ALA A 29 3.07 2.31 -11.41
C ALA A 29 2.18 3.33 -12.13
N GLY A 30 1.74 4.38 -11.42
CA GLY A 30 0.84 5.41 -11.94
C GLY A 30 -0.42 4.83 -12.59
N ASN A 31 -0.68 5.24 -13.84
CA ASN A 31 -1.78 4.75 -14.66
C ASN A 31 -1.43 3.51 -15.51
N GLY A 32 -0.25 2.90 -15.31
CA GLY A 32 0.22 1.75 -16.06
C GLY A 32 -0.61 0.47 -15.85
N THR A 33 -0.20 -0.62 -16.49
CA THR A 33 -0.87 -1.92 -16.34
C THR A 33 -0.60 -2.54 -14.96
N LEU A 34 -1.51 -3.40 -14.50
CA LEU A 34 -1.28 -4.23 -13.32
C LEU A 34 -0.28 -5.33 -13.67
N ASN A 35 0.84 -5.37 -12.97
CA ASN A 35 1.89 -6.36 -13.14
C ASN A 35 1.85 -7.38 -11.99
N PHE A 36 2.49 -8.52 -12.20
CA PHE A 36 2.53 -9.63 -11.25
C PHE A 36 3.95 -10.15 -11.09
N GLU A 37 4.38 -10.36 -9.84
CA GLU A 37 5.66 -10.97 -9.50
C GLU A 37 5.54 -11.81 -8.23
N TRP A 38 6.46 -12.77 -8.04
CA TRP A 38 6.58 -13.51 -6.78
C TRP A 38 7.65 -12.88 -5.89
N LEU A 39 7.28 -12.47 -4.68
CA LEU A 39 8.24 -12.22 -3.61
C LEU A 39 8.59 -13.57 -2.98
N ARG A 40 9.80 -14.05 -3.26
CA ARG A 40 10.31 -15.29 -2.66
C ARG A 40 10.68 -15.05 -1.21
N ARG A 41 10.37 -16.03 -0.36
CA ARG A 41 10.45 -15.90 1.10
C ARG A 41 11.85 -15.61 1.66
N ASP A 42 12.89 -15.90 0.88
CA ASP A 42 14.30 -15.78 1.25
C ASP A 42 15.08 -14.76 0.41
N GLU A 43 14.41 -14.07 -0.53
CA GLU A 43 15.07 -13.20 -1.49
C GLU A 43 14.35 -11.85 -1.63
N PRO A 44 15.10 -10.75 -1.75
CA PRO A 44 14.48 -9.47 -2.03
C PRO A 44 13.93 -9.43 -3.45
N LEU A 45 12.69 -8.95 -3.61
CA LEU A 45 12.14 -8.63 -4.92
C LEU A 45 12.53 -7.20 -5.33
N LEU A 46 13.23 -7.06 -6.45
CA LEU A 46 13.57 -5.78 -7.07
C LEU A 46 12.68 -5.54 -8.28
N ILE A 47 11.89 -4.46 -8.24
CA ILE A 47 10.96 -4.09 -9.30
C ILE A 47 11.52 -2.86 -10.01
N ASN A 48 11.82 -2.98 -11.31
CA ASN A 48 12.27 -1.86 -12.13
C ASN A 48 11.06 -1.14 -12.73
N VAL A 49 10.67 -0.02 -12.12
CA VAL A 49 9.54 0.81 -12.56
C VAL A 49 9.93 2.27 -12.53
N ASP A 50 9.27 3.08 -13.37
CA ASP A 50 9.37 4.52 -13.27
C ASP A 50 8.82 4.99 -11.91
N ARG A 51 9.66 5.70 -11.14
CA ARG A 51 9.36 6.24 -9.81
C ARG A 51 8.99 7.73 -9.87
N SER A 52 8.75 8.28 -11.06
CA SER A 52 8.20 9.63 -11.24
C SER A 52 6.82 9.77 -10.61
N GLY A 53 6.01 8.70 -10.69
CA GLY A 53 4.67 8.58 -10.11
C GLY A 53 4.57 7.60 -8.93
N PRO A 54 3.36 7.42 -8.38
CA PRO A 54 3.14 6.47 -7.30
C PRO A 54 3.32 5.03 -7.79
N VAL A 55 3.93 4.20 -6.95
CA VAL A 55 3.94 2.75 -7.15
C VAL A 55 3.09 2.15 -6.05
N VAL A 56 1.98 1.54 -6.44
CA VAL A 56 1.06 0.90 -5.49
C VAL A 56 1.21 -0.60 -5.61
N ILE A 57 1.53 -1.22 -4.49
CA ILE A 57 1.53 -2.66 -4.29
C ILE A 57 0.09 -3.11 -4.00
N ASN A 58 -0.18 -4.39 -4.19
CA ASN A 58 -1.48 -5.04 -3.99
C ASN A 58 -2.65 -4.34 -4.71
N GLY A 59 -2.43 -3.93 -5.96
CA GLY A 59 -3.48 -3.36 -6.80
C GLY A 59 -4.69 -4.29 -6.89
N ASP A 60 -5.88 -3.72 -6.77
CA ASP A 60 -7.19 -4.40 -6.70
C ASP A 60 -7.38 -5.33 -5.49
N ARG A 61 -6.49 -5.30 -4.48
CA ARG A 61 -6.56 -6.14 -3.27
C ARG A 61 -6.57 -7.64 -3.59
N ARG A 62 -5.62 -8.11 -4.41
CA ARG A 62 -5.53 -9.52 -4.83
C ARG A 62 -4.75 -10.41 -3.87
N GLY A 63 -3.83 -9.83 -3.09
CA GLY A 63 -3.01 -10.52 -2.11
C GLY A 63 -3.49 -10.36 -0.67
N TYR A 64 -3.26 -11.39 0.14
CA TYR A 64 -3.52 -11.37 1.59
C TYR A 64 -2.28 -10.94 2.37
N PHE A 65 -1.99 -9.65 2.32
CA PHE A 65 -0.92 -9.01 3.10
C PHE A 65 -1.24 -7.52 3.26
N ARG A 66 -0.56 -6.87 4.21
CA ARG A 66 -0.56 -5.41 4.35
C ARG A 66 0.73 -4.84 3.79
N GLN A 67 0.66 -3.65 3.25
CA GLN A 67 1.80 -2.98 2.64
C GLN A 67 2.14 -1.66 3.34
N ASN A 68 3.42 -1.29 3.29
CA ASN A 68 3.90 0.00 3.75
C ASN A 68 4.89 0.57 2.75
N TYR A 69 5.03 1.90 2.76
CA TYR A 69 5.90 2.66 1.88
C TYR A 69 6.84 3.52 2.70
N ASP A 70 7.98 3.90 2.13
CA ASP A 70 8.78 4.98 2.69
C ASP A 70 8.05 6.34 2.54
N SER A 71 8.54 7.38 3.22
CA SER A 71 7.91 8.71 3.19
C SER A 71 7.75 9.24 1.77
N ALA A 72 8.72 9.01 0.88
CA ALA A 72 8.64 9.42 -0.51
C ALA A 72 7.56 8.66 -1.30
N GLY A 73 7.37 7.37 -1.01
CA GLY A 73 6.29 6.56 -1.58
C GLY A 73 4.92 7.04 -1.12
N TRP A 74 4.73 7.26 0.18
CA TRP A 74 3.49 7.82 0.72
C TRP A 74 3.17 9.19 0.13
N ASN A 75 4.15 10.11 0.04
CA ASN A 75 3.93 11.43 -0.55
C ASN A 75 3.45 11.37 -2.01
N ARG A 76 4.02 10.46 -2.82
CA ARG A 76 3.56 10.25 -4.21
C ARG A 76 2.13 9.71 -4.28
N ILE A 77 1.79 8.77 -3.39
CA ILE A 77 0.45 8.20 -3.30
C ILE A 77 -0.57 9.26 -2.90
N ILE A 78 -0.27 10.04 -1.85
CA ILE A 78 -1.13 11.12 -1.35
C ILE A 78 -1.35 12.18 -2.43
N LYS A 79 -0.27 12.60 -3.10
CA LYS A 79 -0.36 13.54 -4.23
C LYS A 79 -1.30 13.03 -5.31
N GLN A 80 -1.13 11.78 -5.75
CA GLN A 80 -2.02 11.18 -6.75
C GLN A 80 -3.47 11.12 -6.29
N LEU A 81 -3.74 10.77 -5.02
CA LEU A 81 -5.11 10.71 -4.50
C LEU A 81 -5.79 12.07 -4.44
N LYS A 82 -5.03 13.12 -4.09
CA LYS A 82 -5.53 14.51 -4.07
C LYS A 82 -5.77 15.06 -5.47
N GLU A 83 -4.89 14.74 -6.43
CA GLU A 83 -4.99 15.21 -7.83
C GLU A 83 -6.05 14.44 -8.63
N ASP A 84 -5.96 13.10 -8.63
CA ASP A 84 -6.92 12.20 -9.27
C ASP A 84 -6.87 10.80 -8.64
N HIS A 85 -7.73 10.57 -7.65
CA HIS A 85 -7.85 9.27 -6.99
C HIS A 85 -8.40 8.17 -7.91
N LYS A 86 -9.05 8.48 -9.05
CA LYS A 86 -9.68 7.47 -9.92
C LYS A 86 -8.66 6.68 -10.74
N VAL A 87 -7.40 7.11 -10.77
CA VAL A 87 -6.27 6.33 -11.32
C VAL A 87 -6.14 4.96 -10.62
N PHE A 88 -6.52 4.88 -9.35
CA PHE A 88 -6.59 3.64 -8.59
C PHE A 88 -8.02 3.12 -8.51
N ASP A 89 -8.22 1.80 -8.64
CA ASP A 89 -9.52 1.18 -8.36
C ASP A 89 -9.95 1.44 -6.91
N TYR A 90 -11.26 1.43 -6.65
CA TYR A 90 -11.80 1.68 -5.30
C TYR A 90 -11.25 0.70 -4.26
N ARG A 91 -11.00 -0.57 -4.64
CA ARG A 91 -10.40 -1.57 -3.74
C ARG A 91 -8.99 -1.18 -3.33
N THR A 92 -8.22 -0.63 -4.26
CA THR A 92 -6.85 -0.16 -4.01
C THR A 92 -6.85 1.01 -3.03
N ARG A 93 -7.74 1.99 -3.22
CA ARG A 93 -7.86 3.15 -2.31
C ARG A 93 -8.26 2.73 -0.90
N TYR A 94 -9.20 1.79 -0.78
CA TYR A 94 -9.58 1.21 0.50
C TYR A 94 -8.41 0.50 1.21
N VAL A 95 -7.61 -0.28 0.47
CA VAL A 95 -6.42 -0.95 1.03
C VAL A 95 -5.41 0.07 1.53
N LEU A 96 -5.12 1.11 0.75
CA LEU A 96 -4.17 2.16 1.13
C LEU A 96 -4.56 2.81 2.46
N LEU A 97 -5.84 3.16 2.63
CA LEU A 97 -6.36 3.67 3.91
C LEU A 97 -6.22 2.64 5.04
N SER A 98 -6.73 1.42 4.84
CA SER A 98 -6.71 0.38 5.86
C SER A 98 -5.29 0.04 6.34
N ASP A 99 -4.34 -0.01 5.42
CA ASP A 99 -2.95 -0.34 5.72
C ASP A 99 -2.20 0.84 6.35
N ALA A 100 -2.50 2.09 5.96
CA ALA A 100 -1.96 3.28 6.62
C ALA A 100 -2.39 3.35 8.10
N PHE A 101 -3.66 3.10 8.41
CA PHE A 101 -4.12 3.01 9.80
C PHE A 101 -3.41 1.90 10.58
N ALA A 102 -3.29 0.72 9.97
CA ALA A 102 -2.61 -0.41 10.61
C ALA A 102 -1.13 -0.11 10.87
N ALA A 103 -0.44 0.55 9.95
CA ALA A 103 0.95 0.97 10.10
C ALA A 103 1.11 2.05 11.19
N ALA A 104 0.20 3.02 11.26
CA ALA A 104 0.26 4.08 12.28
C ALA A 104 0.08 3.53 13.71
N ILE A 105 -0.83 2.56 13.90
CA ILE A 105 -1.06 1.90 15.21
C ILE A 105 0.21 1.22 15.75
N ILE A 106 1.12 0.80 14.87
CA ILE A 106 2.38 0.14 15.23
C ILE A 106 3.61 1.03 15.02
N ASP A 107 3.45 2.35 15.00
CA ASP A 107 4.52 3.34 14.83
C ASP A 107 5.35 3.15 13.53
N GLN A 108 4.77 2.53 12.49
CA GLN A 108 5.39 2.31 11.16
C GLN A 108 4.98 3.37 10.14
N LEU A 109 4.08 4.26 10.51
CA LEU A 109 3.67 5.44 9.76
C LEU A 109 3.34 6.54 10.77
N ASP A 110 3.80 7.75 10.51
CA ASP A 110 3.46 8.91 11.32
C ASP A 110 2.01 9.35 11.09
N TYR A 111 1.35 9.77 12.16
CA TYR A 111 -0.04 10.25 12.09
C TYR A 111 -0.19 11.48 11.18
N ALA A 112 0.87 12.30 11.03
CA ALA A 112 0.88 13.40 10.07
C ALA A 112 0.63 12.89 8.64
N THR A 113 1.42 11.91 8.16
CA THR A 113 1.20 11.28 6.84
C THR A 113 -0.18 10.61 6.73
N LEU A 114 -0.64 9.95 7.79
CA LEU A 114 -1.99 9.36 7.80
C LEU A 114 -3.09 10.42 7.65
N PHE A 115 -2.97 11.56 8.34
CA PHE A 115 -3.95 12.64 8.25
C PHE A 115 -3.89 13.35 6.89
N GLU A 116 -2.70 13.57 6.34
CA GLU A 116 -2.54 14.08 4.97
C GLU A 116 -3.17 13.14 3.93
N LEU A 117 -3.09 11.82 4.15
CA LEU A 117 -3.80 10.84 3.33
C LEU A 117 -5.32 11.02 3.46
N LEU A 118 -5.87 11.22 4.67
CA LEU A 118 -7.32 11.38 4.85
C LEU A 118 -7.89 12.63 4.16
N GLU A 119 -7.08 13.65 3.88
CA GLU A 119 -7.52 14.88 3.21
C GLU A 119 -8.11 14.65 1.81
N TYR A 120 -7.80 13.53 1.13
CA TYR A 120 -8.45 13.24 -0.17
C TYR A 120 -9.90 12.76 -0.01
N THR A 121 -10.25 12.17 1.14
CA THR A 121 -11.52 11.44 1.33
C THR A 121 -12.79 12.27 1.11
N PRO A 122 -12.84 13.61 1.34
CA PRO A 122 -14.01 14.41 0.98
C PRO A 122 -14.32 14.43 -0.52
N SER A 123 -13.33 14.13 -1.37
CA SER A 123 -13.50 14.02 -2.82
C SER A 123 -13.89 12.60 -3.27
N GLU A 124 -13.90 11.63 -2.35
CA GLU A 124 -14.34 10.26 -2.61
C GLU A 124 -15.85 10.20 -2.73
N LYS A 125 -16.36 9.56 -3.77
CA LYS A 125 -17.80 9.33 -3.91
C LYS A 125 -18.15 7.97 -3.32
N VAL A 126 -19.08 7.95 -2.37
CA VAL A 126 -19.66 6.70 -1.88
C VAL A 126 -20.39 6.04 -3.04
N ARG A 127 -19.86 4.92 -3.54
CA ARG A 127 -20.59 4.10 -4.51
C ARG A 127 -21.85 3.56 -3.84
N THR A 128 -23.01 3.91 -4.40
CA THR A 128 -24.27 3.31 -3.97
C THR A 128 -24.36 1.88 -4.50
N ARG A 129 -25.12 1.01 -3.82
CA ARG A 129 -25.27 -0.42 -4.15
C ARG A 129 -25.65 -0.68 -5.62
N LEU A 130 -26.23 0.31 -6.31
CA LEU A 130 -26.63 0.23 -7.72
C LEU A 130 -25.43 0.25 -8.70
N GLU A 131 -24.30 0.86 -8.34
CA GLU A 131 -23.12 0.93 -9.22
C GLU A 131 -22.26 -0.34 -9.20
N LEU A 132 -22.47 -1.25 -8.25
CA LEU A 132 -21.72 -2.49 -8.11
C LEU A 132 -22.25 -3.63 -9.01
N GLN A 133 -23.45 -3.49 -9.58
CA GLN A 133 -24.09 -4.51 -10.42
C GLN A 133 -23.77 -4.37 -11.91
N LEU A 134 -23.02 -3.34 -12.33
CA LEU A 134 -22.75 -3.01 -13.73
C LEU A 134 -21.27 -3.23 -14.14
N LEU A 135 -20.50 -3.99 -13.36
CA LEU A 135 -19.13 -4.42 -13.65
C LEU A 135 -19.03 -5.94 -13.49
#